data_AF-A0A645F3P2-F1
#
_entry.id   AF-A0A645F3P2-F1
#
_cell.length_a   1.000
_cell.length_b   1.000
_cell.length_c   1.000
_cell.angle_alpha   90.00
_cell.angle_beta   90.00
_cell.angle_gamma   90.00
#
_symmetry.space_group_name_H-M   'P 1'
#
loop_
_entity.id
_entity.type
_entity.pdbx_description
1 polymer ?
#
loop_
_entity_poly.entity_id
_entity_poly.type
_entity_poly.pdbx_seq_one_letter_code
_entity_poly.pdbx_strand_id
1 'polypeptide(L)'
;MILLNGKSYRVIGILAKDGGLLGGMGGIFGSSVYMPYQEVYSLRDNEEDVSEREQDVYDTIELKLGNEADYDAAIQEIERKLRLSRRVTEDTQDFYVSSSKEMIESTRKLINGLTSFLAFIAWISLLVGSTGIANTMFTSVLEKTKEIGIMKAIGAKNSDIMMIFLFNAAMISLVGGIIGILLGTAAVQLILFLISIKLNVPFEFALSFKGTIIATLVSILVGLIAGLVPAKNASELKPVDALRYE
;
A
#
# COMPACT_ATOMS: atom_id res chain seq x y z
N MET A 1 17.00 34.69 14.96
CA MET A 1 17.17 34.39 16.40
C MET A 1 15.80 34.36 17.02
N ILE A 2 15.55 33.45 17.96
CA ILE A 2 14.30 33.34 18.72
C ILE A 2 14.60 33.62 20.19
N LEU A 3 13.68 34.29 20.88
CA LEU A 3 13.80 34.61 22.29
C LEU A 3 12.90 33.64 23.07
N LEU A 4 13.48 32.87 23.97
CA LEU A 4 12.76 31.96 24.87
C LEU A 4 13.12 32.36 26.31
N ASN A 5 12.13 32.73 27.12
CA ASN A 5 12.30 33.19 28.52
C ASN A 5 13.47 34.18 28.71
N GLY A 6 13.59 35.18 27.82
CA GLY A 6 14.62 36.22 27.90
C GLY A 6 16.02 35.81 27.42
N LYS A 7 16.24 34.54 27.03
CA LYS A 7 17.49 34.07 26.41
C LYS A 7 17.35 33.99 24.88
N SER A 8 18.39 34.43 24.18
CA SER A 8 18.44 34.43 22.72
C SER A 8 19.04 33.13 22.18
N TYR A 9 18.30 32.43 21.32
CA TYR A 9 18.73 31.21 20.64
C TYR A 9 18.84 31.40 19.12
N ARG A 10 19.83 30.73 18.52
CA ARG A 10 19.99 30.67 17.06
C ARG A 10 19.26 29.43 16.54
N VAL A 11 18.37 29.62 15.58
CA VAL A 11 17.74 28.52 14.84
C VAL A 11 18.79 27.88 13.94
N ILE A 12 19.09 26.60 14.17
CA ILE A 12 20.08 25.84 13.38
C ILE A 12 19.46 25.03 12.24
N GLY A 13 18.15 24.81 12.28
CA GLY A 13 17.41 24.06 11.28
C GLY A 13 15.91 24.09 11.54
N ILE A 14 15.14 23.74 10.52
CA ILE A 14 13.69 23.55 10.60
C ILE A 14 13.45 22.08 10.23
N LEU A 15 12.80 21.34 11.12
CA LEU A 15 12.46 19.94 10.85
C LEU A 15 11.49 19.85 9.68
N ALA A 16 11.62 18.80 8.88
CA ALA A 16 10.61 18.50 7.88
C ALA A 16 9.26 18.30 8.58
N LYS A 17 8.19 18.82 8.00
CA LYS A 17 6.82 18.53 8.47
C LYS A 17 6.65 17.01 8.37
N ASP A 18 6.32 16.33 9.47
CA ASP A 18 6.17 14.88 9.45
C ASP A 18 5.11 14.48 8.42
N GLY A 19 5.56 13.77 7.38
CA GLY A 19 4.73 13.25 6.31
C GLY A 19 4.05 11.96 6.74
N GLY A 20 2.72 11.96 6.81
CA GLY A 20 1.92 10.76 7.08
C GLY A 20 0.56 11.11 7.69
N LEU A 21 -0.39 10.16 7.69
CA LEU A 21 -1.71 10.34 8.31
C LEU A 21 -1.59 10.68 9.81
N LEU A 22 -0.56 10.15 10.48
CA LEU A 22 -0.21 10.46 11.87
C LEU A 22 0.71 11.69 12.01
N GLY A 23 1.63 11.93 11.07
CA GLY A 23 2.48 13.13 11.06
C GLY A 23 1.71 14.44 10.83
N GLY A 24 0.61 14.37 10.06
CA GLY A 24 -0.34 15.47 9.90
C GLY A 24 -1.07 15.85 11.19
N MET A 25 -1.18 14.94 12.16
CA MET A 25 -1.72 15.26 13.48
C MET A 25 -0.75 16.07 14.34
N GLY A 26 0.57 15.97 14.12
CA GLY A 26 1.56 16.78 14.83
C GLY A 26 1.39 18.29 14.59
N GLY A 27 0.93 18.67 13.39
CA GLY A 27 0.59 20.06 13.08
C GLY A 27 -0.69 20.60 13.76
N ILE A 28 -1.48 19.73 14.39
CA ILE A 28 -2.71 20.10 15.11
C ILE A 28 -2.38 20.62 16.52
N PHE A 29 -1.22 20.23 17.08
CA PHE A 29 -0.83 20.53 18.48
C PHE A 29 0.03 21.79 18.66
N GLY A 30 0.16 22.63 17.62
CA GLY A 30 0.87 23.91 17.69
C GLY A 30 2.34 23.84 17.25
N SER A 31 3.09 24.91 17.52
CA SER A 31 4.51 25.02 17.16
C SER A 31 5.40 24.35 18.20
N SER A 32 6.16 23.33 17.80
CA SER A 32 7.14 22.66 18.67
C SER A 32 8.56 23.15 18.39
N VAL A 33 9.37 23.30 19.45
CA VAL A 33 10.79 23.67 19.36
C VAL A 33 11.63 22.54 19.94
N TYR A 34 12.62 22.09 19.19
CA TYR A 34 13.58 21.07 19.63
C TYR A 34 14.91 21.73 19.97
N MET A 35 15.45 21.42 21.14
CA MET A 35 16.73 21.94 21.62
C MET A 35 17.43 20.89 22.51
N PRO A 36 18.75 20.99 22.73
CA PRO A 36 19.47 20.08 23.62
C PRO A 36 18.87 20.08 25.04
N TYR A 37 18.65 18.89 25.61
CA TYR A 37 18.00 18.74 26.92
C TYR A 37 18.70 19.52 28.04
N GLN A 38 20.05 19.62 27.99
CA GLN A 38 20.84 20.38 28.96
C GLN A 38 20.45 21.87 29.01
N GLU A 39 20.08 22.44 27.87
CA GLU A 39 19.68 23.85 27.80
C GLU A 39 18.27 24.09 28.33
N VAL A 40 17.42 23.06 28.39
CA VAL A 40 16.05 23.18 28.92
C VAL A 40 16.07 23.45 30.42
N TYR A 41 17.02 22.88 31.17
CA TYR A 41 17.21 23.22 32.59
C TYR A 41 17.72 24.64 32.81
N SER A 42 18.34 25.25 31.80
CA SER A 42 18.85 26.63 31.88
C SER A 42 17.75 27.66 31.60
N LEU A 43 16.60 27.24 31.07
CA LEU A 43 15.39 28.03 30.89
C LEU A 43 14.61 28.08 32.22
N ARG A 44 15.00 28.99 33.12
CA ARG A 44 14.21 29.32 34.31
C ARG A 44 12.90 29.98 33.90
N ASP A 45 11.77 29.47 34.41
CA ASP A 45 10.52 30.24 34.42
C ASP A 45 10.62 31.33 35.48
N ASN A 46 10.17 32.53 35.12
CA ASN A 46 10.31 33.73 35.95
C ASN A 46 9.05 34.02 36.80
N GLU A 47 8.10 33.10 36.92
CA GLU A 47 6.90 33.31 37.73
C GLU A 47 6.56 32.08 38.58
N GLU A 48 6.72 32.27 39.90
CA GLU A 48 5.97 31.73 41.05
C GLU A 48 5.55 30.24 41.19
N ASP A 49 5.80 29.34 40.24
CA ASP A 49 5.64 27.89 40.42
C ASP A 49 7.02 27.20 40.44
N VAL A 50 7.76 27.44 41.52
CA VAL A 50 9.07 26.82 41.78
C VAL A 50 8.86 25.41 42.33
N SER A 51 8.51 24.48 41.44
CA SER A 51 9.14 23.17 41.53
C SER A 51 10.46 23.32 40.80
N GLU A 52 11.57 23.49 41.53
CA GLU A 52 12.90 23.48 40.94
C GLU A 52 12.98 22.25 40.02
N ARG A 53 13.17 22.44 38.71
CA ARG A 53 13.39 21.30 37.81
C ARG A 53 14.66 20.61 38.29
N GLU A 54 14.49 19.51 39.01
CA GLU A 54 15.60 18.74 39.55
C GLU A 54 16.51 18.32 38.40
N GLN A 55 17.81 18.60 38.55
CA GLN A 55 18.79 18.14 37.57
C GLN A 55 18.77 16.61 37.54
N ASP A 56 18.91 16.04 36.34
CA ASP A 56 18.84 14.60 36.05
C ASP A 56 17.45 13.95 36.22
N VAL A 57 16.37 14.74 36.29
CA VAL A 57 14.99 14.24 36.19
C VAL A 57 14.45 14.46 34.78
N TYR A 58 13.96 13.39 34.15
CA TYR A 58 13.45 13.37 32.78
C TYR A 58 11.98 12.97 32.76
N ASP A 59 11.14 13.74 32.06
CA ASP A 59 9.70 13.46 31.95
C ASP A 59 9.40 12.23 31.08
N THR A 60 10.17 12.04 30.00
CA THR A 60 9.99 10.94 29.06
C THR A 60 11.31 10.57 28.41
N ILE A 61 11.58 9.27 28.31
CA ILE A 61 12.73 8.72 27.59
C ILE A 61 12.20 7.87 26.45
N GLU A 62 12.41 8.32 25.21
CA GLU A 62 12.02 7.58 24.02
C GLU A 62 13.12 6.62 23.58
N LEU A 63 12.75 5.35 23.38
CA LEU A 63 13.68 4.31 22.95
C LEU A 63 13.22 3.76 21.61
N LYS A 64 14.10 3.84 20.61
CA LYS A 64 13.87 3.22 19.31
C LYS A 64 14.44 1.80 19.31
N LEU A 65 13.54 0.82 19.30
CA LEU A 65 13.92 -0.58 19.14
C LEU A 65 14.25 -0.90 17.68
N GLY A 66 15.10 -1.90 17.46
CA GLY A 66 15.40 -2.43 16.13
C GLY A 66 14.16 -3.07 15.49
N ASN A 67 14.13 -3.14 14.16
CA ASN A 67 12.95 -3.59 13.38
C ASN A 67 12.42 -4.99 13.74
N GLU A 68 13.25 -5.86 14.32
CA GLU A 68 12.89 -7.25 14.68
C GLU A 68 12.89 -7.50 16.20
N ALA A 69 12.97 -6.45 17.02
CA ALA A 69 12.98 -6.61 18.46
C ALA A 69 11.61 -7.08 18.97
N ASP A 70 11.61 -8.03 19.89
CA ASP A 70 10.43 -8.36 20.67
C ASP A 70 10.19 -7.24 21.69
N TYR A 71 9.14 -6.46 21.43
CA TYR A 71 8.71 -5.33 22.26
C TYR A 71 8.35 -5.77 23.69
N ASP A 72 7.75 -6.94 23.88
CA ASP A 72 7.29 -7.37 25.20
C ASP A 72 8.50 -7.78 26.05
N ALA A 73 9.43 -8.53 25.45
CA ALA A 73 10.71 -8.87 26.08
C ALA A 73 11.56 -7.61 26.36
N ALA A 74 11.55 -6.65 25.44
CA ALA A 74 12.27 -5.39 25.61
C ALA A 74 11.69 -4.55 26.77
N ILE A 75 10.36 -4.42 26.85
CA ILE A 75 9.69 -3.70 27.94
C ILE A 75 10.05 -4.34 29.28
N GLN A 76 9.92 -5.68 29.40
CA GLN A 76 10.25 -6.39 30.64
C GLN A 76 11.71 -6.19 31.06
N GLU A 77 12.63 -6.25 30.10
CA GLU A 77 14.05 -6.06 30.37
C GLU A 77 14.38 -4.60 30.75
N ILE A 78 13.73 -3.62 30.14
CA ILE A 78 13.86 -2.20 30.49
C ILE A 78 13.34 -1.97 31.90
N GLU A 79 12.14 -2.45 32.22
CA GLU A 79 11.55 -2.35 33.55
C GLU A 79 12.47 -2.98 34.59
N ARG A 80 12.96 -4.20 34.34
CA ARG A 80 13.88 -4.89 35.25
C ARG A 80 15.15 -4.10 35.51
N LYS A 81 15.78 -3.56 34.46
CA LYS A 81 17.00 -2.75 34.59
C LYS A 81 16.73 -1.43 35.33
N LEU A 82 15.60 -0.77 35.05
CA LEU A 82 15.22 0.47 35.72
C LEU A 82 14.91 0.23 37.20
N ARG A 83 14.18 -0.84 37.55
CA ARG A 83 13.93 -1.24 38.95
C ARG A 83 15.24 -1.47 39.70
N LEU A 84 16.18 -2.21 39.09
CA LEU A 84 17.49 -2.47 39.69
C LEU A 84 18.33 -1.20 39.84
N SER A 85 18.33 -0.32 38.83
CA SER A 85 19.10 0.93 38.87
C SER A 85 18.55 1.92 39.89
N ARG A 86 17.22 2.02 40.01
CA ARG A 86 16.54 2.94 40.94
C ARG A 86 16.30 2.35 42.33
N ARG A 87 16.55 1.04 42.51
CA ARG A 87 16.32 0.29 43.76
C ARG A 87 14.86 0.37 44.25
N VAL A 88 13.92 0.33 43.31
CA VAL A 88 12.47 0.37 43.57
C VAL A 88 11.83 -1.00 43.37
N THR A 89 10.73 -1.25 44.08
CA THR A 89 9.86 -2.42 43.92
C THR A 89 8.67 -2.09 43.02
N GLU A 90 7.87 -3.09 42.66
CA GLU A 90 6.66 -2.90 41.84
C GLU A 90 5.66 -1.91 42.47
N ASP A 91 5.53 -1.93 43.80
CA ASP A 91 4.63 -1.02 44.55
C ASP A 91 5.19 0.39 44.74
N THR A 92 6.49 0.59 44.54
CA THR A 92 7.19 1.86 44.80
C THR A 92 7.80 2.48 43.54
N GLN A 93 7.56 1.88 42.37
CA GLN A 93 8.07 2.39 41.09
C GLN A 93 7.38 3.71 40.73
N ASP A 94 8.17 4.68 40.29
CA ASP A 94 7.77 6.02 39.89
C ASP A 94 7.77 6.20 38.36
N PHE A 95 7.88 5.09 37.62
CA PHE A 95 7.96 5.09 36.17
C PHE A 95 7.02 4.05 35.56
N TYR A 96 6.66 4.27 34.30
CA TYR A 96 5.92 3.32 33.49
C TYR A 96 6.57 3.21 32.12
N VAL A 97 6.71 1.98 31.60
CA VAL A 97 7.24 1.72 30.27
C VAL A 97 6.08 1.35 29.37
N SER A 98 5.78 2.21 28.40
CA SER A 98 4.74 1.96 27.40
C SER A 98 5.35 1.69 26.04
N SER A 99 4.65 0.90 25.20
CA SER A 99 4.97 0.79 23.79
C SER A 99 3.78 1.16 22.94
N SER A 100 4.04 1.74 21.77
CA SER A 100 3.01 1.98 20.76
C SER A 100 2.66 0.70 19.97
N LYS A 101 3.05 -0.50 20.44
CA LYS A 101 2.84 -1.78 19.74
C LYS A 101 1.37 -2.03 19.45
N GLU A 102 0.51 -1.92 20.45
CA GLU A 102 -0.93 -2.17 20.30
C GLU A 102 -1.57 -1.23 19.28
N MET A 103 -1.15 0.04 19.26
CA MET A 103 -1.59 1.03 18.28
C MET A 103 -1.12 0.65 16.87
N ILE A 104 0.17 0.31 16.71
CA ILE A 104 0.74 -0.11 15.42
C ILE A 104 0.05 -1.38 14.91
N GLU A 105 -0.16 -2.37 15.77
CA GLU A 105 -0.84 -3.62 15.42
C GLU A 105 -2.30 -3.39 15.03
N SER A 106 -3.02 -2.55 15.78
CA SER A 106 -4.41 -2.19 15.47
C SER A 106 -4.50 -1.48 14.12
N THR A 107 -3.62 -0.51 13.85
CA THR A 107 -3.54 0.15 12.54
C THR A 107 -3.19 -0.85 11.42
N ARG A 108 -2.24 -1.77 11.65
CA ARG A 108 -1.90 -2.82 10.68
C ARG A 108 -3.07 -3.74 10.40
N LYS A 109 -3.81 -4.17 11.43
CA LYS A 109 -5.02 -4.99 11.27
C LYS A 109 -6.07 -4.27 10.43
N LEU A 110 -6.31 -2.98 10.68
CA LEU A 110 -7.23 -2.17 9.89
C LEU A 110 -6.78 -2.04 8.42
N ILE A 111 -5.50 -1.69 8.19
CA ILE A 111 -4.94 -1.58 6.84
C ILE A 111 -5.05 -2.92 6.10
N ASN A 112 -4.65 -4.03 6.74
CA ASN A 112 -4.73 -5.37 6.14
C ASN A 112 -6.19 -5.77 5.84
N GLY A 113 -7.13 -5.41 6.71
CA GLY A 113 -8.57 -5.61 6.49
C GLY A 113 -9.05 -4.85 5.26
N LEU A 114 -8.70 -3.56 5.13
CA LEU A 114 -9.01 -2.75 3.96
C LEU A 114 -8.36 -3.31 2.68
N THR A 115 -7.09 -3.69 2.74
CA THR A 115 -6.39 -4.31 1.61
C THR A 115 -7.07 -5.59 1.15
N SER A 116 -7.48 -6.46 2.09
CA SER A 116 -8.17 -7.72 1.77
C SER A 116 -9.55 -7.45 1.15
N PHE A 117 -10.28 -6.47 1.68
CA PHE A 117 -11.56 -6.05 1.12
C PHE A 117 -11.44 -5.49 -0.30
N LEU A 118 -10.45 -4.63 -0.54
CA LEU A 118 -10.18 -4.10 -1.88
C LEU A 118 -9.72 -5.20 -2.85
N ALA A 119 -8.92 -6.16 -2.38
CA ALA A 119 -8.52 -7.33 -3.17
C ALA A 119 -9.73 -8.19 -3.56
N PHE A 120 -10.70 -8.33 -2.65
CA PHE A 120 -11.95 -9.05 -2.93
C PHE A 120 -12.80 -8.33 -4.00
N ILE A 121 -12.95 -7.01 -3.91
CA ILE A 121 -13.65 -6.23 -4.94
C ILE A 121 -12.91 -6.36 -6.29
N ALA A 122 -11.58 -6.23 -6.29
CA ALA A 122 -10.78 -6.39 -7.49
C ALA A 122 -10.96 -7.78 -8.12
N TRP A 123 -11.03 -8.85 -7.30
CA TRP A 123 -11.30 -10.20 -7.76
C TRP A 123 -12.67 -10.34 -8.43
N ILE A 124 -13.73 -9.73 -7.85
CA ILE A 124 -15.06 -9.68 -8.50
C ILE A 124 -14.99 -8.92 -9.82
N SER A 125 -14.31 -7.77 -9.86
CA SER A 125 -14.13 -7.00 -11.10
C SER A 125 -13.40 -7.80 -12.18
N LEU A 126 -12.41 -8.61 -11.81
CA LEU A 126 -11.73 -9.51 -12.73
C LEU A 126 -12.68 -10.58 -13.29
N LEU A 127 -13.57 -11.16 -12.47
CA LEU A 127 -14.56 -12.12 -12.95
C LEU A 127 -15.53 -11.48 -13.97
N VAL A 128 -16.05 -10.29 -13.66
CA VAL A 128 -16.94 -9.56 -14.57
C VAL A 128 -16.21 -9.19 -15.87
N GLY A 129 -14.97 -8.69 -15.78
CA GLY A 129 -14.15 -8.40 -16.94
C GLY A 129 -13.82 -9.63 -17.79
N SER A 130 -13.54 -10.77 -17.14
CA SER A 130 -13.27 -12.04 -17.81
C SER A 130 -14.48 -12.55 -18.60
N THR A 131 -15.69 -12.31 -18.10
CA THR A 131 -16.94 -12.62 -18.81
C THR A 131 -17.07 -11.78 -20.08
N GLY A 132 -16.67 -10.50 -20.03
CA GLY A 132 -16.63 -9.62 -21.20
C GLY A 132 -15.66 -10.14 -22.28
N ILE A 133 -14.44 -10.52 -21.87
CA ILE A 133 -13.44 -11.09 -22.79
C ILE A 133 -13.99 -12.37 -23.45
N ALA A 134 -14.55 -13.28 -22.65
CA ALA A 134 -15.13 -14.51 -23.15
C ALA A 134 -16.25 -14.24 -24.17
N ASN A 135 -17.15 -13.30 -23.88
CA ASN A 135 -18.25 -12.94 -24.77
C ASN A 135 -17.76 -12.38 -26.11
N THR A 136 -16.84 -11.41 -26.08
CA THR A 136 -16.24 -10.87 -27.32
C THR A 136 -15.58 -11.98 -28.12
N MET A 137 -14.90 -12.90 -27.45
CA MET A 137 -14.22 -14.00 -28.11
C MET A 137 -15.20 -15.02 -28.70
N PHE A 138 -16.32 -15.32 -28.04
CA PHE A 138 -17.40 -16.12 -28.62
C PHE A 138 -17.92 -15.48 -29.91
N THR A 139 -18.22 -14.19 -29.89
CA THR A 139 -18.69 -13.46 -31.08
C THR A 139 -17.65 -13.50 -32.20
N SER A 140 -16.37 -13.28 -31.90
CA SER A 140 -15.30 -13.35 -32.90
C SER A 140 -15.14 -14.75 -33.51
N VAL A 141 -15.36 -15.81 -32.74
CA VAL A 141 -15.34 -17.19 -33.28
C VAL A 141 -16.50 -17.40 -34.24
N LEU A 142 -17.70 -16.92 -33.90
CA LEU A 142 -18.89 -17.05 -34.75
C LEU A 142 -18.71 -16.30 -36.07
N GLU A 143 -18.21 -15.06 -36.03
CA GLU A 143 -17.94 -14.25 -37.23
C GLU A 143 -16.91 -14.91 -38.16
N LYS A 144 -15.91 -15.59 -37.58
CA LYS A 144 -14.82 -16.23 -38.33
C LYS A 144 -15.03 -17.73 -38.58
N THR A 145 -16.23 -18.25 -38.37
CA THR A 145 -16.53 -19.69 -38.50
C THR A 145 -16.11 -20.26 -39.86
N LYS A 146 -16.40 -19.54 -40.96
CA LYS A 146 -16.06 -19.95 -42.32
C LYS A 146 -14.55 -20.02 -42.55
N GLU A 147 -13.79 -19.05 -42.05
CA GLU A 147 -12.33 -19.03 -42.14
C GLU A 147 -11.71 -20.22 -41.39
N ILE A 148 -12.22 -20.51 -40.18
CA ILE A 148 -11.79 -21.67 -39.38
C ILE A 148 -12.09 -22.99 -40.12
N GLY A 149 -13.26 -23.08 -40.74
CA GLY A 149 -13.64 -24.23 -41.58
C GLY A 149 -12.69 -24.47 -42.73
N ILE A 150 -12.29 -23.41 -43.45
CA ILE A 150 -11.32 -23.47 -44.54
C ILE A 150 -9.95 -23.93 -44.03
N MET A 151 -9.45 -23.33 -42.93
CA MET A 151 -8.17 -23.71 -42.32
C MET A 151 -8.14 -25.19 -41.93
N LYS A 152 -9.23 -25.70 -41.36
CA LYS A 152 -9.33 -27.12 -41.01
C LYS A 152 -9.46 -28.03 -42.24
N ALA A 153 -10.15 -27.60 -43.29
CA ALA A 153 -10.26 -28.37 -44.53
C ALA A 153 -8.91 -28.55 -45.23
N ILE A 154 -7.99 -27.58 -45.09
CA ILE A 154 -6.62 -27.66 -45.61
C ILE A 154 -5.64 -28.36 -44.65
N GLY A 155 -6.10 -28.83 -43.49
CA GLY A 155 -5.32 -29.68 -42.58
C GLY A 155 -4.82 -29.03 -41.27
N ALA A 156 -5.28 -27.84 -40.90
CA ALA A 156 -4.94 -27.25 -39.60
C ALA A 156 -5.44 -28.12 -38.44
N LYS A 157 -4.57 -28.35 -37.43
CA LYS A 157 -4.94 -29.13 -36.24
C LYS A 157 -5.78 -28.28 -35.29
N ASN A 158 -6.56 -28.94 -34.43
CA ASN A 158 -7.30 -28.26 -33.35
C ASN A 158 -6.36 -27.45 -32.44
N SER A 159 -5.15 -27.95 -32.19
CA SER A 159 -4.12 -27.24 -31.42
C SER A 159 -3.71 -25.90 -32.04
N ASP A 160 -3.64 -25.83 -33.38
CA ASP A 160 -3.17 -24.64 -34.08
C ASP A 160 -4.22 -23.52 -33.97
N ILE A 161 -5.49 -23.89 -34.20
CA ILE A 161 -6.63 -22.99 -34.03
C ILE A 161 -6.75 -22.53 -32.57
N MET A 162 -6.65 -23.45 -31.61
CA MET A 162 -6.67 -23.13 -30.18
C MET A 162 -5.59 -22.09 -29.83
N MET A 163 -4.35 -22.31 -30.29
CA MET A 163 -3.22 -21.44 -29.96
C MET A 163 -3.37 -20.03 -30.53
N ILE A 164 -3.90 -19.90 -31.76
CA ILE A 164 -4.23 -18.60 -32.38
C ILE A 164 -5.22 -17.82 -31.50
N PHE A 165 -6.29 -18.48 -31.08
CA PHE A 165 -7.34 -17.85 -30.27
C PHE A 165 -6.85 -17.51 -28.86
N LEU A 166 -6.09 -18.39 -28.21
CA LEU A 166 -5.46 -18.10 -26.91
C LEU A 166 -4.47 -16.94 -26.99
N PHE A 167 -3.70 -16.86 -28.07
CA PHE A 167 -2.78 -15.73 -28.30
C PHE A 167 -3.55 -14.41 -28.47
N ASN A 168 -4.66 -14.42 -29.22
CA ASN A 168 -5.54 -13.24 -29.33
C ASN A 168 -6.09 -12.82 -27.96
N ALA A 169 -6.56 -13.77 -27.15
CA ALA A 169 -7.04 -13.49 -25.79
C ALA A 169 -5.94 -12.87 -24.91
N ALA A 170 -4.74 -13.46 -24.94
CA ALA A 170 -3.58 -12.95 -24.22
C ALA A 170 -3.18 -11.54 -24.68
N MET A 171 -3.21 -11.25 -25.98
CA MET A 171 -2.93 -9.92 -26.53
C MET A 171 -3.99 -8.89 -26.10
N ILE A 172 -5.27 -9.23 -26.18
CA ILE A 172 -6.36 -8.35 -25.73
C ILE A 172 -6.19 -8.02 -24.24
N SER A 173 -5.90 -9.03 -23.42
CA SER A 173 -5.67 -8.81 -22.00
C SER A 173 -4.38 -8.06 -21.71
N LEU A 174 -3.30 -8.30 -22.44
CA LEU A 174 -2.06 -7.53 -22.28
C LEU A 174 -2.28 -6.05 -22.59
N VAL A 175 -2.94 -5.74 -23.71
CA VAL A 175 -3.26 -4.36 -24.09
C VAL A 175 -4.21 -3.72 -23.07
N GLY A 176 -5.27 -4.43 -22.69
CA GLY A 176 -6.21 -3.97 -21.66
C GLY A 176 -5.53 -3.75 -20.30
N GLY A 177 -4.58 -4.61 -19.93
CA GLY A 177 -3.79 -4.51 -18.70
C GLY A 177 -2.86 -3.30 -18.71
N ILE A 178 -2.16 -3.04 -19.82
CA ILE A 178 -1.32 -1.84 -19.98
C ILE A 178 -2.18 -0.58 -19.88
N ILE A 179 -3.31 -0.52 -20.61
CA ILE A 179 -4.23 0.61 -20.57
C ILE A 179 -4.80 0.78 -19.14
N GLY A 180 -5.17 -0.30 -18.48
CA GLY A 180 -5.67 -0.30 -17.10
C GLY A 180 -4.65 0.24 -16.11
N ILE A 181 -3.38 -0.15 -16.23
CA ILE A 181 -2.28 0.38 -15.41
C ILE A 181 -2.11 1.89 -15.66
N LEU A 182 -2.08 2.33 -16.92
CA LEU A 182 -1.94 3.74 -17.26
C LEU A 182 -3.12 4.57 -16.72
N LEU A 183 -4.35 4.15 -16.95
CA LEU A 183 -5.53 4.85 -16.46
C LEU A 183 -5.61 4.84 -14.93
N GLY A 184 -5.29 3.71 -14.30
CA GLY A 184 -5.26 3.59 -12.84
C GLY A 184 -4.23 4.53 -12.20
N THR A 185 -3.01 4.57 -12.75
CA THR A 185 -1.96 5.49 -12.28
C THR A 185 -2.34 6.95 -12.49
N ALA A 186 -2.90 7.31 -13.65
CA ALA A 186 -3.37 8.66 -13.92
C ALA A 186 -4.50 9.09 -12.97
N ALA A 187 -5.45 8.19 -12.70
CA ALA A 187 -6.56 8.45 -11.77
C ALA A 187 -6.04 8.68 -10.34
N VAL A 188 -5.11 7.85 -9.86
CA VAL A 188 -4.52 8.00 -8.53
C VAL A 188 -3.74 9.31 -8.45
N GLN A 189 -2.90 9.64 -9.43
CA GLN A 189 -2.16 10.90 -9.46
C GLN A 189 -3.10 12.11 -9.44
N LEU A 190 -4.20 12.07 -10.21
CA LEU A 190 -5.19 13.14 -10.22
C LEU A 190 -5.86 13.31 -8.85
N ILE A 191 -6.25 12.21 -8.21
CA ILE A 191 -6.85 12.24 -6.87
C ILE A 191 -5.88 12.83 -5.85
N LEU A 192 -4.62 12.39 -5.86
CA LEU A 192 -3.60 12.88 -4.93
C LEU A 192 -3.27 14.35 -5.16
N PHE A 193 -3.24 14.79 -6.41
CA PHE A 193 -3.10 16.21 -6.75
C PHE A 193 -4.25 17.04 -6.16
N LEU A 194 -5.50 16.60 -6.32
CA LEU A 194 -6.67 17.29 -5.76
C LEU A 194 -6.67 17.31 -4.22
N ILE A 195 -6.23 16.23 -3.58
CA ILE A 195 -6.11 16.15 -2.11
C ILE A 195 -4.97 17.04 -1.62
N SER A 196 -3.83 17.06 -2.29
CA SER A 196 -2.67 17.88 -1.93
C SER A 196 -3.02 19.36 -1.91
N ILE A 197 -3.82 19.83 -2.87
CA ILE A 197 -4.32 21.22 -2.91
C ILE A 197 -5.18 21.54 -1.69
N LYS A 198 -6.05 20.62 -1.26
CA LYS A 198 -6.98 20.86 -0.15
C LYS A 198 -6.35 20.72 1.23
N LEU A 199 -5.49 19.74 1.42
CA LEU A 199 -4.94 19.40 2.74
C LEU A 199 -3.52 19.95 2.98
N ASN A 200 -2.86 20.47 1.94
CA ASN A 200 -1.49 21.00 2.03
C ASN A 200 -0.51 19.95 2.64
N VAL A 201 -0.75 18.69 2.28
CA VAL A 201 0.08 17.52 2.61
C VAL A 201 0.55 16.91 1.30
N PRO A 202 1.88 16.83 1.06
CA PRO A 202 2.41 16.15 -0.11
C PRO A 202 2.20 14.65 0.06
N PHE A 203 1.32 14.06 -0.77
CA PHE A 203 1.20 12.60 -0.86
C PHE A 203 2.12 12.09 -1.96
N GLU A 204 3.06 11.23 -1.61
CA GLU A 204 3.91 10.57 -2.58
C GLU A 204 3.25 9.29 -3.08
N PHE A 205 3.00 9.23 -4.40
CA PHE A 205 2.59 8.00 -5.06
C PHE A 205 3.82 7.28 -5.61
N ALA A 206 4.13 6.13 -5.03
CA ALA A 206 5.16 5.24 -5.57
C ALA A 206 4.50 4.07 -6.30
N LEU A 207 4.68 4.03 -7.63
CA LEU A 207 4.30 2.85 -8.41
C LEU A 207 5.33 1.74 -8.16
N SER A 208 4.90 0.67 -7.49
CA SER A 208 5.78 -0.49 -7.25
C SER A 208 6.01 -1.27 -8.53
N PHE A 209 7.26 -1.31 -9.01
CA PHE A 209 7.65 -2.08 -10.20
C PHE A 209 7.26 -3.57 -10.07
N LYS A 210 7.47 -4.16 -8.89
CA LYS A 210 7.05 -5.54 -8.59
C LYS A 210 5.52 -5.69 -8.69
N GLY A 211 4.77 -4.72 -8.18
CA GLY A 211 3.31 -4.70 -8.27
C GLY A 211 2.81 -4.63 -9.71
N THR A 212 3.43 -3.79 -10.55
CA THR A 212 3.10 -3.66 -11.97
C THR A 212 3.30 -4.98 -12.71
N ILE A 213 4.43 -5.66 -12.51
CA ILE A 213 4.70 -6.96 -13.15
C ILE A 213 3.65 -7.99 -12.74
N ILE A 214 3.33 -8.09 -11.45
CA ILE A 214 2.32 -9.03 -10.95
C ILE A 214 0.95 -8.73 -11.57
N ALA A 215 0.55 -7.45 -11.64
CA ALA A 215 -0.71 -7.05 -12.24
C ALA A 215 -0.79 -7.41 -13.74
N THR A 216 0.30 -7.19 -14.50
CA THR A 216 0.37 -7.58 -15.91
C THR A 216 0.25 -9.09 -16.09
N LEU A 217 0.95 -9.89 -15.26
CA LEU A 217 0.84 -11.35 -15.30
C LEU A 217 -0.57 -11.83 -14.97
N VAL A 218 -1.20 -11.27 -13.94
CA VAL A 218 -2.58 -11.59 -13.57
C VAL A 218 -3.53 -11.26 -14.72
N SER A 219 -3.35 -10.13 -15.39
CA SER A 219 -4.18 -9.74 -16.55
C SER A 219 -4.10 -10.77 -17.69
N ILE A 220 -2.89 -11.18 -18.07
CA ILE A 220 -2.68 -12.21 -19.11
C ILE A 220 -3.31 -13.54 -18.69
N LEU A 221 -3.10 -13.97 -17.44
CA LEU A 221 -3.67 -15.21 -16.92
C LEU A 221 -5.21 -15.21 -16.96
N VAL A 222 -5.84 -14.11 -16.54
CA VAL A 222 -7.30 -13.98 -16.59
C VAL A 222 -7.80 -14.02 -18.03
N GLY A 223 -7.10 -13.38 -18.97
CA GLY A 223 -7.38 -13.45 -20.40
C GLY A 223 -7.33 -14.86 -20.97
N LEU A 224 -6.27 -15.59 -20.65
CA LEU A 224 -6.10 -16.99 -21.06
C LEU A 224 -7.24 -17.85 -20.50
N ILE A 225 -7.54 -17.74 -19.19
CA ILE A 225 -8.61 -18.51 -18.55
C ILE A 225 -9.97 -18.21 -19.19
N ALA A 226 -10.28 -16.94 -19.42
CA ALA A 226 -11.51 -16.52 -20.08
C ALA A 226 -11.61 -17.04 -21.52
N GLY A 227 -10.47 -17.05 -22.24
CA GLY A 227 -10.39 -17.46 -23.64
C GLY A 227 -10.37 -18.97 -23.87
N LEU A 228 -10.11 -19.79 -22.85
CA LEU A 228 -9.99 -21.25 -22.99
C LEU A 228 -11.24 -21.90 -23.57
N VAL A 229 -12.42 -21.58 -23.03
CA VAL A 229 -13.69 -22.16 -23.48
C VAL A 229 -14.01 -21.78 -24.93
N PRO A 230 -14.05 -20.49 -25.32
CA PRO A 230 -14.32 -20.12 -26.71
C PRO A 230 -13.23 -20.60 -27.67
N ALA A 231 -11.95 -20.58 -27.30
CA ALA A 231 -10.87 -21.13 -28.12
C ALA A 231 -11.04 -22.64 -28.35
N LYS A 232 -11.48 -23.38 -27.32
CA LYS A 232 -11.80 -24.80 -27.46
C LYS A 232 -12.94 -25.03 -28.45
N ASN A 233 -14.02 -24.28 -28.30
CA ASN A 233 -15.18 -24.38 -29.19
C ASN A 233 -14.78 -24.08 -30.65
N ALA A 234 -13.97 -23.04 -30.88
CA ALA A 234 -13.42 -22.73 -32.19
C ALA A 234 -12.57 -23.89 -32.75
N SER A 235 -11.72 -24.46 -31.90
CA SER A 235 -10.84 -25.56 -32.27
C SER A 235 -11.55 -26.87 -32.55
N GLU A 236 -12.82 -27.05 -32.15
CA GLU A 236 -13.59 -28.29 -32.33
C GLU A 236 -14.63 -28.19 -33.46
N LEU A 237 -14.78 -27.02 -34.10
CA LEU A 237 -15.66 -26.81 -35.25
C LEU A 237 -15.37 -27.81 -36.39
N LYS A 238 -16.41 -28.43 -36.94
CA LYS A 238 -16.27 -29.37 -38.06
C LYS A 238 -16.27 -28.60 -39.39
N PRO A 239 -15.38 -28.94 -40.34
CA PRO A 239 -15.29 -28.24 -41.64
C PRO A 239 -16.60 -28.24 -42.42
N VAL A 240 -17.33 -29.36 -42.36
CA VAL A 240 -18.62 -29.54 -43.06
C VAL A 240 -19.69 -28.60 -42.52
N ASP A 241 -19.73 -28.40 -41.20
CA ASP A 241 -20.70 -27.51 -40.56
C ASP A 241 -20.35 -26.04 -40.78
N ALA A 242 -19.05 -25.72 -40.84
CA ALA A 242 -18.56 -24.36 -41.07
C ALA A 242 -18.77 -23.85 -42.51
N LEU A 243 -18.82 -24.74 -43.51
CA LEU A 243 -19.05 -24.39 -44.92
C LEU A 243 -20.52 -24.41 -45.33
N ARG A 244 -21.38 -25.04 -44.52
CA ARG A 244 -22.82 -25.16 -44.77
C ARG A 244 -23.63 -24.01 -44.14
N TYR A 245 -22.99 -23.16 -43.35
CA TYR A 245 -23.57 -21.94 -42.81
C TYR A 245 -23.71 -20.89 -43.93
N GLU A 246 -24.93 -20.75 -44.45
CA GLU A 246 -25.45 -19.50 -45.03
C GLU A 246 -26.13 -18.68 -43.93
#